data_AF-A0A1V6IWK6-F1
#
_entry.id   AF-A0A1V6IWK6-F1
#
_cell.length_a   1.000
_cell.length_b   1.000
_cell.length_c   1.000
_cell.angle_alpha   90.00
_cell.angle_beta   90.00
_cell.angle_gamma   90.00
#
_symmetry.space_group_name_H-M   'P 1'
#
loop_
_entity.id
_entity.type
_entity.pdbx_description
1 polymer ?
#
loop_
_entity_poly.entity_id
_entity_poly.type
_entity_poly.pdbx_seq_one_letter_code
_entity_poly.pdbx_strand_id
1 'polypeptide(L)'
;MAGKKTKVVDGFSVVRGLARAQQQGLVPPPGSRRPAEDTSARPPPLMQPKDSPHIVKTVEPTKRTIRCFQCGYEFKLAGTTPAIYCAKCREKIDLGDYVIEGPWHEEINTGGSVIIRPTGRLEDVRIRAGNVILEGTMDDRSTIECNQWLELAGATSPDPRQLTMRNLRIAAGCTMKFKYKLQVHHVELLGTLDADVESTGLVSIRAGGHLRGTVRGAHLQVEEGGGLSARVFIWPQGNPLEAGT
;
A
#
# COMPACT_ATOMS: atom_id res chain seq x y z
N MET A 1 9.15 35.11 -43.85
CA MET A 1 10.22 34.23 -43.33
C MET A 1 10.99 35.01 -42.27
N ALA A 2 10.71 34.79 -40.97
CA ALA A 2 11.47 35.39 -39.88
C ALA A 2 11.60 34.35 -38.76
N GLY A 3 12.78 33.74 -38.65
CA GLY A 3 13.07 32.67 -37.69
C GLY A 3 13.22 33.23 -36.27
N LYS A 4 12.40 32.74 -35.35
CA LYS A 4 12.49 33.03 -33.92
C LYS A 4 13.70 32.26 -33.35
N LYS A 5 14.79 32.96 -33.02
CA LYS A 5 15.98 32.35 -32.43
C LYS A 5 15.72 31.98 -30.97
N THR A 6 15.70 30.69 -30.67
CA THR A 6 15.68 30.18 -29.29
C THR A 6 17.02 30.47 -28.64
N LYS A 7 17.03 31.30 -27.59
CA LYS A 7 18.24 31.64 -26.85
C LYS A 7 18.52 30.54 -25.83
N VAL A 8 19.37 29.59 -26.20
CA VAL A 8 19.85 28.55 -25.27
C VAL A 8 20.82 29.22 -24.31
N VAL A 9 20.48 29.19 -23.02
CA VAL A 9 21.32 29.73 -21.96
C VAL A 9 22.19 28.59 -21.42
N ASP A 10 23.49 28.72 -21.61
CA ASP A 10 24.48 27.78 -21.10
C ASP A 10 24.56 27.84 -19.56
N GLY A 11 24.69 26.68 -18.91
CA GLY A 11 24.66 26.52 -17.45
C GLY A 11 25.70 27.36 -16.72
N PHE A 12 26.82 27.65 -17.38
CA PHE A 12 27.87 28.51 -16.82
C PHE A 12 27.44 29.98 -16.68
N SER A 13 26.55 30.45 -17.57
CA SER A 13 25.99 31.80 -17.52
C SER A 13 25.00 31.96 -16.37
N VAL A 14 24.31 30.87 -16.01
CA VAL A 14 23.38 30.84 -14.86
C VAL A 14 24.14 30.93 -13.54
N VAL A 15 25.24 30.19 -13.40
CA VAL A 15 26.06 30.18 -12.17
C VAL A 15 26.72 31.55 -11.93
N ARG A 16 27.26 32.19 -12.98
CA ARG A 16 27.81 33.55 -12.85
C ARG A 16 26.74 34.60 -12.55
N GLY A 17 25.52 34.43 -13.07
CA GLY A 17 24.38 35.29 -12.74
C GLY A 17 24.01 35.22 -11.27
N LEU A 18 23.95 34.01 -10.71
CA LEU A 18 23.65 33.78 -9.29
C LEU A 18 24.74 34.33 -8.36
N ALA A 19 26.01 34.17 -8.71
CA ALA A 19 27.13 34.71 -7.92
C ALA A 19 27.10 36.25 -7.86
N ARG A 20 26.74 36.92 -8.96
CA ARG A 20 26.59 38.39 -8.97
C ARG A 20 25.36 38.85 -8.17
N ALA A 21 24.25 38.12 -8.23
CA ALA A 21 23.05 38.44 -7.47
C ALA A 21 23.26 38.29 -5.95
N GLN A 22 24.08 37.32 -5.52
CA GLN A 22 24.48 37.17 -4.11
C GLN A 22 25.37 38.31 -3.64
N GLN A 23 26.34 38.75 -4.45
CA GLN A 23 27.19 39.90 -4.12
C GLN A 23 26.42 41.22 -4.05
N GLN A 24 25.31 41.33 -4.79
CA GLN A 24 24.43 42.50 -4.78
C GLN A 24 23.34 42.45 -3.71
N GLY A 25 23.33 41.43 -2.83
CA GLY A 25 22.34 41.32 -1.74
C GLY A 25 20.90 41.07 -2.20
N LEU A 26 20.69 40.67 -3.45
CA LEU A 26 19.37 40.44 -4.05
C LEU A 26 18.83 39.02 -3.81
N VAL A 27 19.60 38.17 -3.13
CA VAL A 27 19.21 36.81 -2.77
C VAL A 27 18.91 36.76 -1.28
N PRO A 28 17.69 36.37 -0.86
CA PRO A 28 17.35 36.27 0.55
C PRO A 28 18.18 35.17 1.23
N PRO A 29 18.52 35.32 2.53
CA PRO A 29 19.27 34.30 3.25
C PRO A 29 18.48 32.99 3.31
N PRO A 30 19.16 31.84 3.25
CA PRO A 30 18.52 30.53 3.34
C PRO A 30 17.77 30.41 4.67
N GLY A 31 16.47 30.10 4.60
CA GLY A 31 15.59 29.92 5.77
C GLY A 31 14.59 31.05 6.04
N SER A 32 14.58 32.13 5.25
CA SER A 32 13.53 33.16 5.38
C SER A 32 12.25 32.76 4.64
N ARG A 33 11.13 32.60 5.37
CA ARG A 33 9.78 32.51 4.77
C ARG A 33 9.39 33.89 4.25
N ARG A 34 9.07 33.98 2.96
CA ARG A 34 8.30 35.12 2.46
C ARG A 34 6.90 35.06 3.08
N PRO A 35 6.36 36.17 3.60
CA PRO A 35 4.93 36.26 3.85
C PRO A 35 4.18 35.95 2.55
N ALA A 36 3.14 35.13 2.62
CA ALA A 36 2.30 34.87 1.46
C ALA A 36 1.68 36.21 1.02
N GLU A 37 1.96 36.63 -0.21
CA GLU A 37 1.23 37.74 -0.81
C GLU A 37 -0.24 37.34 -0.93
N ASP A 38 -1.09 38.12 -0.29
CA ASP A 38 -2.54 37.95 -0.32
C ASP A 38 -3.04 38.23 -1.74
N THR A 39 -3.24 37.16 -2.51
CA THR A 39 -3.70 37.19 -3.90
C THR A 39 -5.23 37.30 -4.01
N SER A 40 -5.92 37.49 -2.88
CA SER A 40 -7.39 37.60 -2.80
C SER A 40 -7.98 38.73 -3.64
N ALA A 41 -7.20 39.76 -3.99
CA ALA A 41 -7.72 40.94 -4.68
C ALA A 41 -7.53 40.98 -6.21
N ARG A 42 -6.92 39.95 -6.85
CA ARG A 42 -6.74 39.98 -8.31
C ARG A 42 -7.87 39.24 -9.02
N PRO A 43 -8.76 39.91 -9.77
CA PRO A 43 -9.76 39.21 -10.58
C PRO A 43 -9.05 38.33 -11.61
N PRO A 44 -9.53 37.09 -11.84
CA PRO A 44 -8.92 36.18 -12.80
C PRO A 44 -8.96 36.81 -14.20
N PRO A 45 -7.86 36.74 -14.97
CA PRO A 45 -7.88 37.22 -16.34
C PRO A 45 -8.88 36.38 -17.15
N LEU A 46 -9.82 37.05 -17.82
CA LEU A 46 -10.76 36.43 -18.75
C LEU A 46 -9.96 35.76 -19.88
N MET A 47 -9.88 34.42 -19.85
CA MET A 47 -9.31 33.63 -20.92
C MET A 47 -10.18 33.79 -22.17
N GLN A 48 -9.65 34.44 -23.20
CA GLN A 48 -10.24 34.37 -24.53
C GLN A 48 -9.80 33.06 -25.20
N PRO A 49 -10.74 32.23 -25.69
CA PRO A 49 -10.42 30.95 -26.30
C PRO A 49 -10.01 31.18 -27.75
N LYS A 50 -8.71 31.33 -28.00
CA LYS A 50 -8.14 31.09 -29.33
C LYS A 50 -6.88 30.23 -29.19
N ASP A 51 -6.92 29.13 -29.96
CA ASP A 51 -5.84 28.22 -30.30
C ASP A 51 -5.42 27.16 -29.27
N SER A 52 -6.14 26.02 -29.25
CA SER A 52 -5.58 24.68 -29.60
C SER A 52 -6.50 23.52 -29.15
N PRO A 53 -6.63 22.45 -29.94
CA PRO A 53 -7.33 21.24 -29.52
C PRO A 53 -6.37 20.43 -28.64
N HIS A 54 -6.29 20.76 -27.37
CA HIS A 54 -5.62 19.89 -26.43
C HIS A 54 -6.45 18.62 -26.29
N ILE A 55 -5.95 17.53 -26.89
CA ILE A 55 -6.28 16.15 -26.51
C ILE A 55 -6.25 16.11 -24.99
N VAL A 56 -7.44 16.08 -24.39
CA VAL A 56 -7.61 15.78 -22.98
C VAL A 56 -6.98 14.40 -22.83
N LYS A 57 -5.84 14.32 -22.13
CA LYS A 57 -5.23 13.03 -21.80
C LYS A 57 -6.31 12.20 -21.12
N THR A 58 -6.86 11.22 -21.84
CA THR A 58 -7.78 10.25 -21.26
C THR A 58 -6.96 9.42 -20.30
N VAL A 59 -7.04 9.74 -19.01
CA VAL A 59 -6.41 8.95 -17.96
C VAL A 59 -7.16 7.61 -17.92
N GLU A 60 -6.47 6.52 -18.26
CA GLU A 60 -7.04 5.19 -18.11
C GLU A 60 -7.39 4.96 -16.63
N PRO A 61 -8.65 4.60 -16.30
CA PRO A 61 -9.04 4.39 -14.92
C PRO A 61 -8.22 3.27 -14.28
N THR A 62 -7.77 3.49 -13.04
CA THR A 62 -7.03 2.49 -12.27
C THR A 62 -7.86 1.21 -12.18
N LYS A 63 -7.27 0.10 -12.65
CA LYS A 63 -7.85 -1.24 -12.55
C LYS A 63 -7.54 -1.79 -11.16
N ARG A 64 -8.56 -2.18 -10.40
CA ARG A 64 -8.42 -2.88 -9.12
C ARG A 64 -8.96 -4.30 -9.21
N THR A 65 -8.26 -5.26 -8.61
CA THR A 65 -8.74 -6.64 -8.49
C THR A 65 -9.63 -6.73 -7.26
N ILE A 66 -10.87 -7.17 -7.45
CA ILE A 66 -11.81 -7.45 -6.37
C ILE A 66 -12.03 -8.95 -6.28
N ARG A 67 -12.07 -9.46 -5.05
CA ARG A 67 -12.43 -10.84 -4.73
C ARG A 67 -13.72 -10.84 -3.94
N CYS A 68 -14.69 -11.64 -4.38
CA CYS A 68 -15.95 -11.79 -3.64
C CYS A 68 -15.71 -12.52 -2.32
N PHE A 69 -16.13 -11.93 -1.20
CA PHE A 69 -16.04 -12.53 0.13
C PHE A 69 -16.94 -13.77 0.30
N GLN A 70 -17.97 -13.95 -0.55
CA GLN A 70 -18.90 -15.07 -0.45
C GLN A 70 -18.48 -16.30 -1.27
N CYS A 71 -18.09 -16.11 -2.54
CA CYS A 71 -17.76 -17.22 -3.45
C CYS A 71 -16.30 -17.28 -3.87
N GLY A 72 -15.47 -16.33 -3.43
CA GLY A 72 -14.04 -16.27 -3.75
C GLY A 72 -13.70 -15.90 -5.20
N TYR A 73 -14.70 -15.60 -6.05
CA TYR A 73 -14.46 -15.23 -7.46
C TYR A 73 -13.71 -13.90 -7.56
N GLU A 74 -12.67 -13.88 -8.39
CA GLU A 74 -11.78 -12.74 -8.62
C GLU A 74 -12.03 -12.12 -9.98
N PHE A 75 -12.14 -10.79 -10.02
CA PHE A 75 -12.34 -10.05 -11.25
C PHE A 75 -11.75 -8.64 -11.16
N LYS A 76 -11.45 -8.06 -12.31
CA LYS A 76 -10.88 -6.71 -12.40
C LYS A 76 -12.01 -5.71 -12.63
N LEU A 77 -12.05 -4.69 -11.78
CA LEU A 77 -12.95 -3.55 -11.92
C LEU A 77 -12.14 -2.35 -12.40
N ALA A 78 -12.59 -1.71 -13.47
CA ALA A 78 -12.10 -0.40 -13.89
C ALA A 78 -13.00 0.69 -13.32
N GLY A 79 -12.41 1.74 -12.76
CA GLY A 79 -13.14 2.90 -12.25
C GLY A 79 -13.59 2.78 -10.79
N THR A 80 -14.27 3.83 -10.33
CA THR A 80 -14.63 4.05 -8.94
C THR A 80 -16.14 3.96 -8.79
N THR A 81 -16.61 2.83 -8.25
CA THR A 81 -18.01 2.59 -7.93
C THR A 81 -18.08 2.23 -6.44
N PRO A 82 -19.10 2.70 -5.69
CA PRO A 82 -19.23 2.44 -4.26
C PRO A 82 -19.67 1.01 -3.95
N ALA A 83 -20.41 0.35 -4.84
CA ALA A 83 -20.82 -1.04 -4.66
C ALA A 83 -20.96 -1.78 -6.00
N ILE A 84 -20.66 -3.06 -6.01
CA ILE A 84 -20.75 -3.92 -7.20
C ILE A 84 -21.48 -5.21 -6.87
N TYR A 85 -21.90 -5.94 -7.90
CA TYR A 85 -22.42 -7.29 -7.75
C TYR A 85 -21.39 -8.29 -8.23
N CYS A 86 -21.20 -9.38 -7.49
CA CYS A 86 -20.33 -10.47 -7.92
C CYS A 86 -20.86 -11.10 -9.22
N ALA A 87 -20.01 -11.20 -10.25
CA ALA A 87 -20.40 -11.79 -11.53
C ALA A 87 -20.79 -13.28 -11.44
N LYS A 88 -20.35 -13.99 -10.38
CA LYS A 88 -20.61 -15.42 -10.18
C LYS A 88 -21.83 -15.69 -9.29
N CYS A 89 -21.85 -15.13 -8.08
CA CYS A 89 -22.90 -15.42 -7.09
C CYS A 89 -23.93 -14.30 -6.91
N ARG A 90 -23.75 -13.15 -7.59
CA ARG A 90 -24.62 -11.96 -7.50
C ARG A 90 -24.72 -11.31 -6.11
N GLU A 91 -23.84 -11.70 -5.18
CA GLU A 91 -23.74 -11.05 -3.88
C GLU A 91 -23.37 -9.57 -4.06
N LYS A 92 -24.00 -8.69 -3.27
CA LYS A 92 -23.67 -7.26 -3.27
C LYS A 92 -22.40 -7.04 -2.46
N ILE A 93 -21.41 -6.42 -3.07
CA ILE A 93 -20.13 -6.10 -2.44
C ILE A 93 -20.05 -4.59 -2.32
N ASP A 94 -20.09 -4.10 -1.08
CA ASP A 94 -19.74 -2.72 -0.78
C ASP A 94 -18.23 -2.51 -0.96
N LEU A 95 -17.81 -1.38 -1.51
CA LEU A 95 -16.41 -1.04 -1.76
C LEU A 95 -15.96 0.17 -0.93
N GLY A 96 -16.72 0.50 0.12
CA GLY A 96 -16.41 1.53 1.09
C GLY A 96 -15.23 1.16 1.96
N ASP A 97 -14.43 2.17 2.29
CA ASP A 97 -13.33 2.04 3.23
C ASP A 97 -13.80 2.42 4.63
N TYR A 98 -13.26 1.72 5.64
CA TYR A 98 -13.61 1.92 7.05
C TYR A 98 -12.37 2.28 7.85
N VAL A 99 -12.52 3.20 8.80
CA VAL A 99 -11.47 3.57 9.76
C VAL A 99 -12.02 3.41 11.17
N ILE A 100 -11.36 2.59 11.98
CA ILE A 100 -11.76 2.28 13.35
C ILE A 100 -10.77 2.95 14.31
N GLU A 101 -11.25 3.92 15.08
CA GLU A 101 -10.43 4.72 16.02
C GLU A 101 -10.79 4.50 17.49
N GLY A 102 -11.72 3.59 17.79
CA GLY A 102 -12.17 3.25 19.14
C GLY A 102 -12.67 1.80 19.26
N PRO A 103 -13.38 1.46 20.34
CA PRO A 103 -13.99 0.14 20.49
C PRO A 103 -15.04 -0.08 19.41
N TRP A 104 -15.00 -1.24 18.77
CA TRP A 104 -15.87 -1.61 17.67
C TRP A 104 -16.44 -3.01 17.87
N HIS A 105 -17.75 -3.14 17.66
CA HIS A 105 -18.54 -4.35 17.95
C HIS A 105 -19.39 -4.82 16.77
N GLU A 106 -19.37 -4.09 15.64
CA GLU A 106 -20.21 -4.40 14.49
C GLU A 106 -19.43 -5.20 13.44
N GLU A 107 -20.06 -6.19 12.83
CA GLU A 107 -19.45 -6.90 11.71
C GLU A 107 -19.29 -5.98 10.49
N ILE A 108 -18.16 -6.11 9.79
CA ILE A 108 -17.88 -5.33 8.58
C ILE A 108 -17.65 -6.30 7.42
N ASN A 109 -18.44 -6.15 6.36
CA ASN A 109 -18.27 -6.87 5.11
C ASN A 109 -18.07 -5.88 3.95
N THR A 110 -16.83 -5.73 3.50
CA THR A 110 -16.46 -4.81 2.42
C THR A 110 -15.44 -5.44 1.46
N GLY A 111 -15.48 -5.03 0.20
CA GLY A 111 -14.40 -5.25 -0.76
C GLY A 111 -13.36 -4.12 -0.76
N GLY A 112 -13.59 -3.07 0.03
CA GLY A 112 -12.66 -1.97 0.29
C GLY A 112 -11.63 -2.32 1.35
N SER A 113 -11.11 -1.28 2.00
CA SER A 113 -10.03 -1.34 2.98
C SER A 113 -10.56 -1.04 4.38
N VAL A 114 -10.11 -1.80 5.38
CA VAL A 114 -10.41 -1.52 6.79
C VAL A 114 -9.11 -1.17 7.51
N ILE A 115 -9.07 0.01 8.12
CA ILE A 115 -7.91 0.51 8.85
C ILE A 115 -8.28 0.56 10.34
N ILE A 116 -7.67 -0.31 11.13
CA ILE A 116 -7.78 -0.30 12.58
C ILE A 116 -6.62 0.51 13.12
N ARG A 117 -6.90 1.75 13.54
CA ARG A 117 -5.89 2.68 14.08
C ARG A 117 -5.33 2.19 15.42
N PRO A 118 -4.22 2.77 15.93
CA PRO A 118 -3.62 2.34 17.19
C PRO A 118 -4.56 2.42 18.39
N THR A 119 -5.54 3.34 18.35
CA THR A 119 -6.58 3.48 19.38
C THR A 119 -7.80 2.58 19.14
N GLY A 120 -7.91 1.97 17.96
CA GLY A 120 -8.96 1.05 17.58
C GLY A 120 -8.84 -0.29 18.31
N ARG A 121 -9.99 -0.82 18.73
CA ARG A 121 -10.09 -2.10 19.41
C ARG A 121 -11.27 -2.89 18.86
N LEU A 122 -11.00 -4.12 18.41
CA LEU A 122 -12.04 -5.05 17.96
C LEU A 122 -12.48 -5.93 19.13
N GLU A 123 -13.79 -5.96 19.38
CA GLU A 123 -14.42 -6.68 20.50
C GLU A 123 -15.55 -7.58 19.99
N ASP A 124 -15.28 -8.89 19.91
CA ASP A 124 -16.19 -9.92 19.38
C ASP A 124 -16.70 -9.64 17.95
N VAL A 125 -15.79 -9.22 17.06
CA VAL A 125 -16.14 -8.80 15.69
C VAL A 125 -15.58 -9.72 14.63
N ARG A 126 -16.39 -9.99 13.59
CA ARG A 126 -15.92 -10.56 12.33
C ARG A 126 -15.78 -9.49 11.25
N ILE A 127 -14.57 -9.33 10.72
CA ILE A 127 -14.26 -8.42 9.61
C ILE A 127 -13.94 -9.24 8.36
N ARG A 128 -14.65 -8.98 7.27
CA ARG A 128 -14.33 -9.46 5.93
C ARG A 128 -14.03 -8.27 5.04
N ALA A 129 -12.79 -8.16 4.59
CA ALA A 129 -12.33 -6.99 3.86
C ALA A 129 -11.49 -7.37 2.62
N GLY A 130 -11.39 -6.43 1.68
CA GLY A 130 -10.44 -6.52 0.59
C GLY A 130 -9.02 -6.39 1.11
N ASN A 131 -8.73 -5.27 1.78
CA ASN A 131 -7.46 -5.01 2.46
C ASN A 131 -7.71 -4.67 3.93
N VAL A 132 -6.74 -4.99 4.79
CA VAL A 132 -6.80 -4.65 6.21
C VAL A 132 -5.46 -4.11 6.66
N ILE A 133 -5.46 -2.98 7.37
CA ILE A 133 -4.29 -2.48 8.10
C ILE A 133 -4.62 -2.54 9.58
N LEU A 134 -3.92 -3.39 10.32
CA LEU A 134 -4.11 -3.58 11.75
C LEU A 134 -2.98 -2.90 12.52
N GLU A 135 -3.25 -1.70 13.03
CA GLU A 135 -2.35 -0.94 13.92
C GLU A 135 -2.75 -1.05 15.40
N GLY A 136 -4.04 -1.31 15.66
CA GLY A 136 -4.65 -1.42 16.98
C GLY A 136 -4.67 -2.84 17.56
N THR A 137 -5.58 -3.08 18.51
CA THR A 137 -5.72 -4.36 19.21
C THR A 137 -6.99 -5.10 18.81
N MET A 138 -6.96 -6.42 19.01
CA MET A 138 -8.06 -7.32 18.73
C MET A 138 -8.16 -8.31 19.89
N ASP A 139 -9.39 -8.62 20.33
CA ASP A 139 -9.63 -9.65 21.35
C ASP A 139 -9.50 -11.07 20.79
N ASP A 140 -9.58 -12.08 21.66
CA ASP A 140 -9.41 -13.50 21.28
C ASP A 140 -10.60 -14.08 20.48
N ARG A 141 -11.73 -13.35 20.38
CA ARG A 141 -12.94 -13.80 19.68
C ARG A 141 -13.09 -13.20 18.29
N SER A 142 -12.52 -12.02 18.08
CA SER A 142 -12.56 -11.34 16.80
C SER A 142 -11.78 -12.11 15.73
N THR A 143 -12.24 -12.01 14.50
CA THR A 143 -11.64 -12.67 13.34
C THR A 143 -11.55 -11.73 12.16
N ILE A 144 -10.44 -11.79 11.43
CA ILE A 144 -10.19 -10.98 10.24
C ILE A 144 -9.98 -11.92 9.05
N GLU A 145 -10.85 -11.80 8.06
CA GLU A 145 -10.72 -12.44 6.75
C GLU A 145 -10.36 -11.37 5.71
N CYS A 146 -9.10 -11.37 5.28
CA CYS A 146 -8.56 -10.43 4.31
C CYS A 146 -8.27 -11.13 2.96
N ASN A 147 -8.93 -10.64 1.91
CA ASN A 147 -8.89 -11.30 0.61
C ASN A 147 -7.69 -10.90 -0.26
N GLN A 148 -7.08 -9.73 0.00
CA GLN A 148 -5.91 -9.23 -0.72
C GLN A 148 -4.74 -9.07 0.24
N TRP A 149 -4.57 -7.91 0.88
CA TRP A 149 -3.41 -7.60 1.72
C TRP A 149 -3.82 -7.35 3.17
N LEU A 150 -3.28 -8.16 4.08
CA LEU A 150 -3.26 -7.87 5.50
C LEU A 150 -1.92 -7.22 5.84
N GLU A 151 -1.93 -5.99 6.32
CA GLU A 151 -0.78 -5.29 6.86
C GLU A 151 -0.85 -5.26 8.39
N LEU A 152 0.16 -5.84 9.03
CA LEU A 152 0.33 -5.78 10.49
C LEU A 152 1.31 -4.65 10.81
N ALA A 153 0.82 -3.67 11.57
CA ALA A 153 1.53 -2.45 11.91
C ALA A 153 1.37 -2.11 13.40
N GLY A 154 2.13 -1.12 13.87
CA GLY A 154 2.07 -0.69 15.27
C GLY A 154 2.49 -1.78 16.27
N ALA A 155 1.85 -1.77 17.44
CA ALA A 155 2.12 -2.67 18.56
C ALA A 155 1.13 -3.84 18.63
N THR A 156 0.57 -4.26 17.50
CA THR A 156 -0.39 -5.37 17.44
C THR A 156 0.32 -6.73 17.58
N SER A 157 -0.35 -7.70 18.18
CA SER A 157 0.14 -9.09 18.26
C SER A 157 -1.02 -10.08 18.18
N PRO A 158 -1.73 -10.14 17.04
CA PRO A 158 -2.88 -11.02 16.85
C PRO A 158 -2.46 -12.50 16.84
N ASP A 159 -3.35 -13.41 17.26
CA ASP A 159 -3.15 -14.84 17.03
C ASP A 159 -3.35 -15.14 15.53
N PRO A 160 -2.37 -15.78 14.86
CA PRO A 160 -2.53 -16.26 13.48
C PRO A 160 -3.82 -17.01 13.19
N ARG A 161 -4.38 -17.72 14.18
CA ARG A 161 -5.62 -18.51 14.02
C ARG A 161 -6.85 -17.64 13.77
N GLN A 162 -6.79 -16.36 14.15
CA GLN A 162 -7.86 -15.39 13.94
C GLN A 162 -7.74 -14.69 12.59
N LEU A 163 -6.64 -14.90 11.87
CA LEU A 163 -6.31 -14.22 10.63
C LEU A 163 -6.42 -15.20 9.47
N THR A 164 -7.36 -14.96 8.57
CA THR A 164 -7.37 -15.60 7.25
C THR A 164 -6.92 -14.56 6.24
N MET A 165 -5.80 -14.81 5.57
CA MET A 165 -5.19 -13.82 4.68
C MET A 165 -4.60 -14.47 3.43
N ARG A 166 -4.70 -13.78 2.30
CA ARG A 166 -4.02 -14.20 1.07
C ARG A 166 -2.59 -13.69 1.02
N ASN A 167 -2.39 -12.40 1.26
CA ASN A 167 -1.07 -11.78 1.27
C ASN A 167 -0.83 -11.10 2.61
N LEU A 168 0.40 -11.20 3.11
CA LEU A 168 0.80 -10.64 4.39
C LEU A 168 1.89 -9.59 4.19
N ARG A 169 1.73 -8.44 4.83
CA ARG A 169 2.76 -7.43 4.98
C ARG A 169 3.04 -7.17 6.46
N ILE A 170 4.31 -7.15 6.83
CA ILE A 170 4.76 -6.69 8.15
C ILE A 170 5.41 -5.32 7.99
N ALA A 171 4.79 -4.30 8.60
CA ALA A 171 5.24 -2.92 8.49
C ALA A 171 6.61 -2.70 9.17
N ALA A 172 7.28 -1.61 8.81
CA ALA A 172 8.58 -1.26 9.37
C ALA A 172 8.48 -1.00 10.89
N GLY A 173 9.51 -1.40 11.63
CA GLY A 173 9.55 -1.26 13.09
C GLY A 173 8.70 -2.26 13.87
N CYS A 174 7.87 -3.07 13.20
CA CYS A 174 7.09 -4.12 13.83
C CYS A 174 7.90 -5.41 14.00
N THR A 175 7.67 -6.12 15.10
CA THR A 175 8.24 -7.45 15.34
C THR A 175 7.13 -8.43 15.64
N MET A 176 6.94 -9.42 14.78
CA MET A 176 5.90 -10.44 14.91
C MET A 176 6.51 -11.82 15.13
N LYS A 177 5.86 -12.61 15.98
CA LYS A 177 6.24 -14.01 16.25
C LYS A 177 5.04 -14.92 16.07
N PHE A 178 5.12 -15.83 15.13
CA PHE A 178 4.08 -16.81 14.88
C PHE A 178 4.61 -18.22 15.10
N LYS A 179 3.97 -18.92 16.04
CA LYS A 179 4.36 -20.29 16.41
C LYS A 179 3.87 -21.34 15.42
N TYR A 180 2.87 -20.99 14.62
CA TYR A 180 2.24 -21.90 13.66
C TYR A 180 2.73 -21.63 12.25
N LYS A 181 2.63 -22.65 11.40
CA LYS A 181 2.94 -22.55 9.97
C LYS A 181 1.97 -21.57 9.30
N LEU A 182 2.50 -20.55 8.65
CA LEU A 182 1.75 -19.59 7.85
C LEU A 182 1.65 -20.06 6.40
N GLN A 183 0.44 -20.18 5.89
CA GLN A 183 0.18 -20.45 4.47
C GLN A 183 -0.36 -19.20 3.81
N VAL A 184 0.44 -18.62 2.92
CA VAL A 184 0.16 -17.32 2.29
C VAL A 184 0.59 -17.36 0.82
N HIS A 185 0.06 -16.46 0.01
CA HIS A 185 0.46 -16.35 -1.39
C HIS A 185 1.67 -15.44 -1.52
N HIS A 186 1.55 -14.16 -1.17
CA HIS A 186 2.67 -13.21 -1.12
C HIS A 186 3.00 -12.78 0.31
N VAL A 187 4.29 -12.56 0.57
CA VAL A 187 4.77 -11.99 1.82
C VAL A 187 5.69 -10.82 1.54
N GLU A 188 5.45 -9.69 2.20
CA GLU A 188 6.32 -8.51 2.15
C GLU A 188 6.75 -8.09 3.56
N LEU A 189 8.05 -8.04 3.80
CA LEU A 189 8.61 -7.75 5.12
C LEU A 189 9.41 -6.46 5.10
N LEU A 190 8.90 -5.45 5.82
CA LEU A 190 9.63 -4.24 6.18
C LEU A 190 10.08 -4.28 7.66
N GLY A 191 9.41 -5.08 8.48
CA GLY A 191 9.76 -5.35 9.88
C GLY A 191 10.38 -6.73 10.10
N THR A 192 10.37 -7.18 11.36
CA THR A 192 10.88 -8.49 11.76
C THR A 192 9.75 -9.52 11.88
N LEU A 193 9.93 -10.69 11.28
CA LEU A 193 9.01 -11.82 11.38
C LEU A 193 9.77 -13.09 11.81
N ASP A 194 9.31 -13.73 12.88
CA ASP A 194 9.78 -15.04 13.34
C ASP A 194 8.65 -16.05 13.14
N ALA A 195 8.75 -16.88 12.09
CA ALA A 195 7.68 -17.81 11.70
C ALA A 195 8.19 -18.95 10.80
N ASP A 196 7.36 -20.00 10.66
CA ASP A 196 7.46 -20.93 9.54
C ASP A 196 6.51 -20.46 8.43
N VAL A 197 7.05 -20.03 7.30
CA VAL A 197 6.30 -19.46 6.18
C VAL A 197 6.31 -20.41 4.99
N GLU A 198 5.13 -20.79 4.53
CA GLU A 198 4.90 -21.46 3.26
C GLU A 198 4.18 -20.52 2.30
N SER A 199 4.89 -20.13 1.23
CA SER A 199 4.44 -19.17 0.24
C SER A 199 4.34 -19.79 -1.14
N THR A 200 3.18 -19.64 -1.79
CA THR A 200 3.01 -20.07 -3.19
C THR A 200 3.51 -19.04 -4.20
N GLY A 201 3.67 -17.78 -3.79
CA GLY A 201 4.14 -16.68 -4.62
C GLY A 201 5.51 -16.16 -4.18
N LEU A 202 5.64 -14.84 -4.21
CA LEU A 202 6.85 -14.10 -3.85
C LEU A 202 6.93 -13.82 -2.34
N VAL A 203 8.06 -14.21 -1.75
CA VAL A 203 8.52 -13.74 -0.45
C VAL A 203 9.53 -12.62 -0.67
N SER A 204 9.20 -11.40 -0.26
CA SER A 204 10.03 -10.22 -0.43
C SER A 204 10.46 -9.64 0.91
N ILE A 205 11.76 -9.56 1.14
CA ILE A 205 12.36 -8.93 2.32
C ILE A 205 12.93 -7.58 1.87
N ARG A 206 12.29 -6.50 2.32
CA ARG A 206 12.67 -5.12 2.00
C ARG A 206 13.82 -4.66 2.90
N ALA A 207 14.42 -3.51 2.57
CA ALA A 207 15.43 -2.88 3.42
C ALA A 207 14.89 -2.67 4.86
N GLY A 208 15.65 -3.13 5.87
CA GLY A 208 15.25 -3.09 7.28
C GLY A 208 14.35 -4.24 7.74
N GLY A 209 13.82 -5.03 6.81
CA GLY A 209 13.06 -6.24 7.11
C GLY A 209 13.97 -7.39 7.57
N HIS A 210 13.47 -8.27 8.42
CA HIS A 210 14.22 -9.42 8.90
C HIS A 210 13.34 -10.67 9.09
N LEU A 211 13.66 -11.74 8.37
CA LEU A 211 12.93 -13.01 8.48
C LEU A 211 13.73 -14.06 9.24
N ARG A 212 13.13 -14.65 10.28
CA ARG A 212 13.67 -15.74 11.08
C ARG A 212 12.75 -16.96 11.03
N GLY A 213 13.34 -18.15 11.10
CA GLY A 213 12.60 -19.41 11.16
C GLY A 213 12.80 -20.27 9.93
N THR A 214 11.72 -20.63 9.24
CA THR A 214 11.77 -21.47 8.03
C THR A 214 10.95 -20.83 6.91
N VAL A 215 11.46 -20.88 5.69
CA VAL A 215 10.80 -20.35 4.49
C VAL A 215 10.72 -21.43 3.44
N ARG A 216 9.52 -21.70 2.96
CA ARG A 216 9.23 -22.60 1.85
C ARG A 216 8.48 -21.82 0.78
N GLY A 217 8.95 -21.83 -0.46
CA GLY A 217 8.18 -21.20 -1.53
C GLY A 217 8.82 -21.27 -2.90
N ALA A 218 8.22 -20.57 -3.87
CA ALA A 218 8.69 -20.59 -5.26
C ALA A 218 9.67 -19.46 -5.57
N HIS A 219 9.46 -18.28 -5.00
CA HIS A 219 10.25 -17.09 -5.30
C HIS A 219 10.63 -16.35 -4.01
N LEU A 220 11.92 -16.07 -3.85
CA LEU A 220 12.47 -15.30 -2.74
C LEU A 220 13.28 -14.13 -3.28
N GLN A 221 12.96 -12.93 -2.82
CA GLN A 221 13.69 -11.70 -3.10
C GLN A 221 14.11 -11.06 -1.78
N VAL A 222 15.39 -10.72 -1.68
CA VAL A 222 15.96 -10.00 -0.54
C VAL A 222 16.62 -8.74 -1.09
N GLU A 223 16.14 -7.59 -0.66
CA GLU A 223 16.73 -6.30 -1.02
C GLU A 223 17.96 -6.01 -0.18
N GLU A 224 18.78 -5.06 -0.64
CA GLU A 224 19.91 -4.55 0.14
C GLU A 224 19.43 -4.00 1.50
N GLY A 225 20.09 -4.41 2.57
CA GLY A 225 19.69 -4.11 3.95
C GLY A 225 18.54 -4.96 4.49
N GLY A 226 18.02 -5.91 3.70
CA GLY A 226 17.11 -6.96 4.17
C GLY A 226 17.90 -8.11 4.82
N GLY A 227 17.39 -8.64 5.93
CA GLY A 227 18.03 -9.72 6.67
C GLY A 227 17.24 -11.04 6.58
N LEU A 228 17.98 -12.14 6.41
CA LEU A 228 17.41 -13.49 6.34
C LEU A 228 18.22 -14.44 7.22
N SER A 229 17.60 -14.88 8.31
CA SER A 229 18.17 -15.83 9.28
C SER A 229 17.24 -17.04 9.41
N ALA A 230 17.04 -17.76 8.31
CA ALA A 230 16.06 -18.84 8.23
C ALA A 230 16.60 -20.05 7.44
N ARG A 231 16.01 -21.22 7.66
CA ARG A 231 16.16 -22.36 6.76
C ARG A 231 15.29 -22.13 5.53
N VAL A 232 15.86 -22.21 4.34
CA VAL A 232 15.16 -21.83 3.11
C VAL A 232 15.04 -23.02 2.17
N PHE A 233 13.83 -23.25 1.68
CA PHE A 233 13.49 -24.29 0.71
C PHE A 233 12.77 -23.64 -0.48
N ILE A 234 13.50 -23.36 -1.57
CA ILE A 234 12.92 -22.75 -2.77
C ILE A 234 12.74 -23.81 -3.86
N TRP A 235 11.52 -23.96 -4.38
CA TRP A 235 11.17 -24.95 -5.41
C TRP A 235 10.27 -24.34 -6.49
N PRO A 236 10.55 -24.56 -7.79
CA PRO A 236 9.88 -23.87 -8.89
C PRO A 236 8.37 -24.17 -9.05
N GLN A 237 7.81 -25.15 -8.34
CA GLN A 237 6.38 -25.51 -8.40
C GLN A 237 5.65 -25.42 -7.05
N GLY A 238 6.25 -24.77 -6.04
CA GLY A 238 5.80 -24.99 -4.66
C GLY A 238 6.18 -26.40 -4.19
N ASN A 239 5.95 -26.71 -2.93
CA ASN A 239 6.45 -27.94 -2.30
C ASN A 239 5.97 -29.20 -3.06
N PRO A 240 6.87 -30.02 -3.64
CA PRO A 240 6.47 -31.24 -4.36
C PRO A 240 5.88 -32.33 -3.44
N LEU A 241 5.96 -32.17 -2.11
CA LEU A 241 5.42 -33.12 -1.14
C LEU A 241 3.88 -33.10 -1.00
N GLU A 242 3.19 -32.10 -1.56
CA GLU A 242 1.72 -32.01 -1.53
C GLU A 242 1.05 -32.49 -2.84
N ALA A 243 1.83 -32.80 -3.88
CA ALA A 243 1.30 -33.16 -5.21
C ALA A 243 0.94 -34.65 -5.38
N GLY A 244 0.92 -35.42 -4.29
CA GLY A 244 0.68 -36.86 -4.32
C GLY A 244 -0.20 -37.32 -3.16
N THR A 245 -1.48 -36.96 -3.17
CA THR A 245 -2.54 -37.72 -2.47
C THR A 245 -3.84 -37.59 -3.24
#